data_AF-A0A441TN16-F1
#
_entry.id   AF-A0A441TN16-F1
#
_cell.length_a   1.000
_cell.length_b   1.000
_cell.length_c   1.000
_cell.angle_alpha   90.00
_cell.angle_beta   90.00
_cell.angle_gamma   90.00
#
_symmetry.space_group_name_H-M   'P 1'
#
loop_
_entity.id
_entity.type
_entity.pdbx_description
1 polymer ?
#
loop_
_entity_poly.entity_id
_entity_poly.type
_entity_poly.pdbx_seq_one_letter_code
_entity_poly.pdbx_strand_id
1 'polypeptide(L)' 'PVAAATTGKAGQGINPATPIGPACRLCERIGCLARAEPPVTRPLGLDEMVTGLSAFDFQ' A
#
# COMPACT_ATOMS: atom_id res chain seq x y z
N PRO A 1 11.02 8.14 20.57
CA PRO A 1 12.00 7.26 19.91
C PRO A 1 11.35 5.98 19.35
N VAL A 2 11.03 5.97 18.05
CA VAL A 2 11.16 4.78 17.19
C VAL A 2 11.21 5.25 15.75
N ALA A 3 12.35 5.01 15.10
CA ALA A 3 12.55 5.18 13.67
C ALA A 3 12.95 3.81 13.13
N ALA A 4 12.25 3.29 12.13
CA ALA A 4 12.77 2.24 11.23
C ALA A 4 11.80 1.98 10.07
N ALA A 5 12.22 2.32 8.85
CA ALA A 5 11.97 1.55 7.63
C ALA A 5 12.82 2.16 6.49
N THR A 6 14.10 1.79 6.38
CA THR A 6 14.96 2.15 5.24
C THR A 6 15.42 0.90 4.51
N THR A 7 14.61 0.40 3.57
CA THR A 7 15.10 -0.37 2.42
C THR A 7 14.13 -0.19 1.24
N GLY A 8 14.37 0.85 0.43
CA GLY A 8 13.72 1.04 -0.87
C GLY A 8 14.76 1.06 -1.98
N LYS A 9 14.60 0.18 -2.98
CA LYS A 9 15.50 -0.04 -4.12
C LYS A 9 15.87 1.28 -4.82
N ALA A 10 17.16 1.50 -5.06
CA ALA A 10 17.70 2.68 -5.72
C ALA A 10 17.09 2.86 -7.12
N GLY A 11 16.33 3.95 -7.29
CA GLY A 11 15.70 4.30 -8.56
C GLY A 11 14.61 5.37 -8.47
N GLN A 12 14.56 6.16 -7.39
CA GLN A 12 13.55 7.22 -7.25
C GLN A 12 14.28 8.57 -7.27
N GLY A 13 14.03 9.37 -8.31
CA GLY A 13 14.34 10.81 -8.28
C GLY A 13 13.67 11.47 -7.07
N ILE A 14 13.99 12.75 -6.80
CA ILE A 14 13.51 13.53 -5.64
C ILE A 14 11.98 13.71 -5.70
N ASN A 15 11.26 12.63 -5.47
CA ASN A 15 9.83 12.62 -5.24
C ASN A 15 9.65 12.76 -3.74
N PRO A 16 8.68 13.58 -3.30
CA PRO A 16 8.30 13.60 -1.89
C PRO A 16 7.99 12.16 -1.46
N ALA A 17 8.49 11.78 -0.28
CA ALA A 17 8.27 10.45 0.27
C ALA A 17 6.76 10.19 0.28
N THR A 18 6.33 9.13 -0.40
CA THR A 18 4.91 8.77 -0.40
C THR A 18 4.58 8.24 0.99
N PRO A 19 3.58 8.80 1.69
CA PRO A 19 3.23 8.32 3.02
C PRO A 19 2.75 6.88 2.91
N ILE A 20 3.49 5.97 3.54
CA ILE A 20 3.16 4.54 3.65
C ILE A 20 3.06 4.14 5.12
N GLY A 21 2.24 3.13 5.40
CA GLY A 21 2.16 2.52 6.73
C GLY A 21 3.35 1.59 7.03
N PRO A 22 3.54 1.21 8.31
CA PRO A 22 4.63 0.32 8.73
C PRO A 22 4.51 -1.11 8.21
N ALA A 23 3.30 -1.51 7.78
CA ALA A 23 3.01 -2.78 7.12
C ALA A 23 1.95 -2.56 6.04
N CYS A 24 1.86 -3.47 5.07
CA CYS A 24 0.91 -3.34 3.98
C CYS A 24 -0.54 -3.44 4.48
N ARG A 25 -0.86 -4.24 5.51
CA ARG A 25 -2.23 -4.27 6.10
C ARG A 25 -2.64 -2.97 6.79
N LEU A 26 -1.65 -2.19 7.23
CA LEU A 26 -1.84 -0.91 7.93
C LEU A 26 -1.64 0.29 7.00
N CYS A 27 -1.28 0.06 5.73
CA CYS A 27 -1.06 1.14 4.78
C CYS A 27 -2.41 1.67 4.26
N GLU A 28 -2.66 2.97 4.40
CA GLU A 28 -3.92 3.63 4.00
C GLU A 28 -3.87 4.21 2.56
N ARG A 29 -2.81 3.91 1.81
CA ARG A 29 -2.62 4.41 0.44
C ARG A 29 -3.54 3.70 -0.56
N ILE A 30 -4.33 4.48 -1.29
CA ILE A 30 -5.17 4.02 -2.41
C ILE A 30 -4.31 3.75 -3.65
N GLY A 31 -4.57 2.67 -4.40
CA GLY A 31 -3.90 2.39 -5.67
C GLY A 31 -2.45 1.94 -5.52
N CYS A 32 -2.11 1.26 -4.43
CA CYS A 32 -0.73 0.80 -4.19
C CYS A 32 -0.43 -0.53 -4.89
N LEU A 33 0.27 -0.48 -6.03
CA LEU A 33 0.71 -1.67 -6.79
C LEU A 33 1.61 -2.64 -5.99
N ALA A 34 2.30 -2.14 -4.96
CA ALA A 34 3.18 -2.96 -4.13
C ALA A 34 2.45 -3.65 -2.96
N ARG A 35 1.12 -3.49 -2.84
CA ARG A 35 0.36 -4.04 -1.73
C ARG A 35 0.28 -5.56 -1.86
N ALA A 36 0.96 -6.24 -0.95
CA ALA A 36 1.10 -7.70 -0.93
C ALA A 36 0.10 -8.41 0.00
N GLU A 37 -0.64 -7.67 0.81
CA GLU A 37 -1.56 -8.21 1.81
C GLU A 37 -2.81 -7.32 1.97
N PRO A 38 -3.93 -7.92 2.38
CA PRO A 38 -5.20 -7.21 2.51
C PRO A 38 -5.17 -6.18 3.66
N PRO A 39 -5.84 -5.02 3.51
CA PRO A 39 -6.06 -4.08 4.61
C PRO A 39 -6.92 -4.71 5.71
N VAL A 40 -6.63 -4.38 6.98
CA VAL A 40 -7.44 -4.85 8.13
C VAL A 40 -8.55 -3.88 8.53
N THR A 41 -8.50 -2.64 8.04
CA THR A 41 -9.41 -1.56 8.45
C THR A 41 -10.57 -1.30 7.47
N ARG A 42 -10.60 -1.98 6.31
CA ARG A 42 -11.67 -1.87 5.32
C ARG A 42 -12.02 -3.22 4.70
N PRO A 43 -13.29 -3.40 4.27
CA PRO A 43 -13.68 -4.56 3.50
C PRO A 43 -12.91 -4.57 2.19
N LEU A 44 -12.35 -5.74 1.84
CA LEU A 44 -11.79 -5.93 0.52
C LEU A 44 -12.94 -5.83 -0.48
N GLY A 45 -12.82 -4.95 -1.47
CA GLY A 45 -13.73 -4.90 -2.63
C GLY A 45 -13.50 -6.09 -3.56
N LEU A 46 -13.48 -7.33 -3.03
CA LEU A 46 -13.45 -8.59 -3.79
C LEU A 46 -14.83 -8.84 -4.42
N ASP A 47 -15.32 -7.86 -5.16
CA ASP A 47 -16.44 -8.07 -6.06
C ASP A 47 -15.85 -8.49 -7.41
N GLU A 48 -16.42 -9.51 -8.04
CA GLU A 48 -15.90 -10.06 -9.29
C GLU A 48 -15.91 -9.01 -10.44
N MET A 49 -16.68 -7.93 -10.30
CA MET A 49 -16.73 -6.79 -11.22
C MET A 49 -15.77 -5.65 -10.84
N VAL A 50 -15.06 -5.74 -9.71
CA VAL A 50 -14.07 -4.72 -9.30
C VAL A 50 -12.73 -5.00 -9.99
N THR A 51 -12.45 -4.20 -11.02
CA THR A 51 -11.15 -4.17 -11.71
C THR A 51 -10.17 -3.27 -10.95
N GLY A 52 -9.78 -3.67 -9.74
CA GLY A 52 -8.75 -2.97 -8.96
C GLY A 52 -7.35 -3.12 -9.56
N LEU A 53 -6.41 -2.26 -9.17
CA LEU A 53 -5.00 -2.38 -9.55
C LEU A 53 -4.32 -3.64 -8.97
N SER A 54 -4.93 -4.25 -7.95
CA SER A 54 -4.49 -5.46 -7.24
C SER A 54 -5.69 -6.07 -6.52
N ALA A 55 -5.65 -7.37 -6.22
CA ALA A 55 -6.64 -8.06 -5.38
C ALA A 55 -6.72 -7.51 -3.94
N PHE A 56 -5.72 -6.72 -3.52
CA PHE A 56 -5.68 -6.07 -2.20
C PHE A 56 -5.93 -4.57 -2.25
N ASP A 57 -6.24 -4.01 -3.41
CA ASP A 57 -6.64 -2.61 -3.51
C ASP A 57 -8.02 -2.42 -2.85
N PHE A 58 -8.22 -1.26 -2.23
CA PHE A 58 -9.47 -0.92 -1.59
C PHE A 58 -9.94 0.44 -2.10
N GLN A 59 -11.25 0.57 -2.38
CA GLN A 59 -11.89 1.85 -2.65
C GLN A 59 -12.17 2.60 -1.34
#